data_AF-A0A1F8Q4Y4-F1
#
_entry.id   AF-A0A1F8Q4Y4-F1
#
_cell.length_a   1.000
_cell.length_b   1.000
_cell.length_c   1.000
_cell.angle_alpha   90.00
_cell.angle_beta   90.00
_cell.angle_gamma   90.00
#
_symmetry.space_group_name_H-M   'P 1'
#
loop_
_entity.id
_entity.type
_entity.pdbx_description
1 polymer ?
#
loop_
_entity_poly.entity_id
_entity_poly.type
_entity_poly.pdbx_seq_one_letter_code
_entity_poly.pdbx_strand_id
1 'polypeptide(L)'
;MPHRKSVYQQVKEQLKPAFLAVLLAGILWVPLLEFTPLSTRAQLEVQDNLTYSLPFQRLFGLLFPDLGGFHEWVVYSGAVVFLLSLLAILALRREYMSNFWIALLLGSLLFATLTQLELFQFLARLPGMSLLRVPSRSLFLFGMSLAALSACAVDRLLGDNDWQSLQNSRRLILGLCGFVGILLAGLRLVSGNLPLEFLWGGLLLLAGCLWVWLRMNQRISGFLWFAVLMGLCLLDWGVMDRSLFTMRSRSEVLEEGEQVAAEFSGTPGEYRIYSPSYSLPQQTAALHSLQLADGVDPLQLRAYVDFMERASGVPVNGYSVTLPPFESGEPHSENATFSPNAGLLGWLNVRYVASDFDLHSEGLVLRKLVGGTRLYENQQVMPRLWIQPLETATGDNFQPLNAVQWSPERIEVDAAGPGLLVLSEVMYPGWRVQVDGSPATILKAAGLLRSVNLPAGSHNVVFYFRPVSLYVGASLSLAGLVLACLLYRRFTRNA
;
A
#
# COMPACT_ATOMS: atom_id res chain seq x y z
N MET A 1 -11.91 20.44 42.81
CA MET A 1 -12.02 20.40 41.34
C MET A 1 -10.63 20.56 40.76
N PRO A 2 -10.06 19.57 40.04
CA PRO A 2 -8.77 19.79 39.38
C PRO A 2 -8.96 20.85 38.29
N HIS A 3 -8.14 21.91 38.32
CA HIS A 3 -8.15 22.96 37.30
C HIS A 3 -8.03 22.32 35.92
N ARG A 4 -9.07 22.45 35.08
CA ARG A 4 -8.96 22.11 33.66
C ARG A 4 -7.88 23.01 33.07
N LYS A 5 -6.75 22.42 32.66
CA LYS A 5 -5.71 23.12 31.89
C LYS A 5 -6.36 23.84 30.71
N SER A 6 -5.92 25.05 30.43
CA SER A 6 -6.41 25.79 29.25
C SER A 6 -6.06 25.01 27.97
N VAL A 7 -6.86 25.18 26.92
CA VAL A 7 -6.60 24.55 25.61
C VAL A 7 -5.17 24.83 25.14
N TYR A 8 -4.68 26.05 25.36
CA TYR A 8 -3.30 26.44 25.08
C TYR A 8 -2.25 25.57 25.80
N GLN A 9 -2.44 25.31 27.10
CA GLN A 9 -1.52 24.46 27.87
C GLN A 9 -1.53 23.01 27.36
N GLN A 10 -2.70 22.49 27.00
CA GLN A 10 -2.81 21.13 26.44
C GLN A 10 -2.11 21.02 25.09
N VAL A 11 -2.31 21.99 24.18
CA VAL A 11 -1.61 22.03 22.88
C VAL A 11 -0.10 22.11 23.08
N LYS A 12 0.37 22.98 23.99
CA LYS A 12 1.80 23.14 24.28
C LYS A 12 2.45 21.86 24.80
N GLU A 13 1.73 21.04 25.57
CA GLU A 13 2.20 19.74 26.06
C GLU A 13 2.37 18.72 24.92
N GLN A 14 1.54 18.80 23.87
CA GLN A 14 1.58 17.88 22.72
C GLN A 14 2.66 18.23 21.67
N LEU A 15 3.17 19.47 21.67
CA LEU A 15 4.19 19.89 20.70
C LEU A 15 5.50 19.10 20.81
N LYS A 16 5.92 18.72 22.02
CA LYS A 16 7.18 17.98 22.21
C LYS A 16 7.10 16.55 21.67
N PRO A 17 6.06 15.74 22.01
CA PRO A 17 5.84 14.45 21.35
C PRO A 17 5.72 14.56 19.83
N ALA A 18 5.00 15.56 19.32
CA ALA A 18 4.84 15.76 17.88
C ALA A 18 6.18 16.05 17.19
N PHE A 19 7.00 16.95 17.74
CA PHE A 19 8.32 17.25 17.22
C PHE A 19 9.24 16.02 17.25
N LEU A 20 9.21 15.27 18.35
CA LEU A 20 9.96 14.02 18.47
C LEU A 20 9.55 13.01 17.39
N ALA A 21 8.24 12.86 17.15
CA ALA A 21 7.73 11.98 16.10
C ALA A 21 8.19 12.40 14.70
N VAL A 22 8.18 13.71 14.39
CA VAL A 22 8.69 14.25 13.11
C VAL A 22 10.18 13.94 12.93
N LEU A 23 10.99 14.12 13.98
CA LEU A 23 12.41 13.77 13.92
C LEU A 23 12.62 12.28 13.69
N LEU A 24 11.97 11.44 14.50
CA LEU A 24 12.08 9.97 14.40
C LEU A 24 11.67 9.46 13.02
N ALA A 25 10.65 10.06 12.40
CA ALA A 25 10.20 9.72 11.06
C ALA A 25 11.07 10.29 9.92
N GLY A 26 12.13 11.05 10.23
CA GLY A 26 13.03 11.72 9.27
C GLY A 26 13.50 10.83 8.13
N ILE A 27 13.94 9.62 8.46
CA ILE A 27 14.42 8.61 7.50
C ILE A 27 13.38 8.21 6.45
N LEU A 28 12.08 8.39 6.76
CA LEU A 28 10.98 8.09 5.85
C LEU A 28 10.52 9.34 5.09
N TRP A 29 10.20 10.43 5.80
CA TRP A 29 9.55 11.58 5.16
C TRP A 29 10.51 12.41 4.30
N VAL A 30 11.81 12.46 4.61
CA VAL A 30 12.76 13.24 3.80
C VAL A 30 12.95 12.63 2.40
N PRO A 31 13.26 11.32 2.24
CA PRO A 31 13.25 10.69 0.91
C PRO A 31 11.90 10.78 0.21
N LEU A 32 10.80 10.64 0.96
CA LEU A 32 9.46 10.73 0.39
C LEU A 32 9.18 12.11 -0.24
N LEU A 33 9.66 13.20 0.38
CA LEU A 33 9.53 14.55 -0.18
C LEU A 33 10.33 14.74 -1.47
N GLU A 34 11.50 14.10 -1.60
CA GLU A 34 12.28 14.11 -2.85
C GLU A 34 11.59 13.28 -3.93
N PHE A 35 11.06 12.12 -3.56
CA PHE A 35 10.46 11.16 -4.49
C PHE A 35 9.08 11.60 -5.00
N THR A 36 8.22 12.10 -4.12
CA THR A 36 6.83 12.47 -4.43
C THR A 36 6.66 13.30 -5.71
N PRO A 37 7.37 14.43 -5.91
CA PRO A 37 7.22 15.25 -7.13
C PRO A 37 7.69 14.57 -8.42
N LEU A 38 8.46 13.48 -8.32
CA LEU A 38 8.95 12.68 -9.44
C LEU A 38 8.02 11.51 -9.78
N SER A 39 7.11 11.16 -8.87
CA SER A 39 6.23 10.02 -8.99
C SER A 39 4.90 10.36 -9.67
N THR A 40 4.19 9.35 -10.17
CA THR A 40 2.80 9.50 -10.65
C THR A 40 1.85 10.01 -9.56
N ARG A 41 2.21 9.87 -8.26
CA ARG A 41 1.40 10.40 -7.15
C ARG A 41 1.31 11.93 -7.12
N ALA A 42 2.26 12.63 -7.74
CA ALA A 42 2.20 14.09 -7.87
C ALA A 42 1.03 14.58 -8.74
N GLN A 43 0.45 13.70 -9.55
CA GLN A 43 -0.63 13.99 -10.49
C GLN A 43 -1.97 13.38 -10.08
N LEU A 44 -2.09 12.87 -8.84
CA LEU A 44 -3.33 12.30 -8.35
C LEU A 44 -4.46 13.32 -8.44
N GLU A 45 -5.51 12.95 -9.16
CA GLU A 45 -6.73 13.74 -9.20
C GLU A 45 -7.53 13.56 -7.91
N VAL A 46 -8.51 14.44 -7.69
CA VAL A 46 -9.42 14.29 -6.54
C VAL A 46 -10.17 12.96 -6.63
N GLN A 47 -10.55 12.51 -7.82
CA GLN A 47 -11.24 11.23 -8.02
C GLN A 47 -10.34 10.04 -7.64
N ASP A 48 -9.06 10.10 -7.99
CA ASP A 48 -8.07 9.09 -7.60
C ASP A 48 -7.96 9.00 -6.08
N ASN A 49 -7.80 10.14 -5.39
CA ASN A 49 -7.63 10.19 -3.94
C ASN A 49 -8.82 9.60 -3.18
N LEU A 50 -10.02 9.77 -3.72
CA LEU A 50 -11.28 9.34 -3.09
C LEU A 50 -11.74 7.95 -3.54
N THR A 51 -10.98 7.30 -4.43
CA THR A 51 -11.23 5.91 -4.82
C THR A 51 -11.32 5.03 -3.58
N TYR A 52 -12.31 4.13 -3.58
CA TYR A 52 -12.63 3.23 -2.45
C TYR A 52 -13.00 3.94 -1.13
N SER A 53 -13.51 5.18 -1.17
CA SER A 53 -14.21 5.76 -0.02
C SER A 53 -15.34 4.83 0.46
N LEU A 54 -15.52 4.70 1.79
CA LEU A 54 -16.46 3.77 2.40
C LEU A 54 -17.92 4.16 2.11
N PRO A 55 -18.70 3.34 1.38
CA PRO A 55 -20.12 3.59 1.15
C PRO A 55 -20.92 3.57 2.44
N PHE A 56 -21.88 4.48 2.57
CA PHE A 56 -22.76 4.54 3.75
C PHE A 56 -23.49 3.22 4.02
N GLN A 57 -23.82 2.45 2.98
CA GLN A 57 -24.46 1.14 3.15
C GLN A 57 -23.55 0.13 3.85
N ARG A 58 -22.23 0.30 3.77
CA ARG A 58 -21.26 -0.58 4.46
C ARG A 58 -21.20 -0.32 5.96
N LEU A 59 -21.83 0.74 6.48
CA LEU A 59 -21.90 1.00 7.92
C LEU A 59 -22.72 -0.05 8.70
N PHE A 60 -23.61 -0.80 8.04
CA PHE A 60 -24.22 -1.99 8.65
C PHE A 60 -23.17 -3.02 9.06
N GLY A 61 -22.01 -3.00 8.39
CA GLY A 61 -20.80 -3.75 8.71
C GLY A 61 -20.26 -3.54 10.13
N LEU A 62 -20.70 -2.51 10.84
CA LEU A 62 -20.34 -2.30 12.26
C LEU A 62 -20.92 -3.37 13.18
N LEU A 63 -22.07 -3.92 12.81
CA LEU A 63 -22.86 -4.86 13.61
C LEU A 63 -22.88 -6.26 13.02
N PHE A 64 -22.82 -6.36 11.69
CA PHE A 64 -22.92 -7.62 10.96
C PHE A 64 -21.67 -7.81 10.09
N PRO A 65 -21.03 -8.99 10.11
CA PRO A 65 -19.83 -9.23 9.29
C PRO A 65 -20.17 -9.23 7.79
N ASP A 66 -19.25 -8.72 6.97
CA ASP A 66 -19.30 -8.84 5.51
C ASP A 66 -18.43 -10.03 5.08
N LEU A 67 -18.99 -11.24 5.17
CA LEU A 67 -18.24 -12.48 4.96
C LEU A 67 -17.80 -12.61 3.50
N GLY A 68 -16.48 -12.63 3.27
CA GLY A 68 -15.91 -12.56 1.90
C GLY A 68 -16.08 -11.20 1.22
N GLY A 69 -16.38 -10.15 2.00
CA GLY A 69 -16.54 -8.79 1.52
C GLY A 69 -15.26 -8.17 0.97
N PHE A 70 -15.41 -7.00 0.34
CA PHE A 70 -14.27 -6.27 -0.20
C PHE A 70 -13.39 -5.71 0.94
N HIS A 71 -12.12 -6.13 0.96
CA HIS A 71 -11.17 -5.88 2.07
C HIS A 71 -10.98 -4.39 2.43
N GLU A 72 -11.07 -3.47 1.46
CA GLU A 72 -10.97 -2.02 1.75
C GLU A 72 -12.19 -1.46 2.50
N TRP A 73 -13.32 -2.18 2.54
CA TRP A 73 -14.57 -1.74 3.17
C TRP A 73 -14.98 -2.56 4.39
N VAL A 74 -14.06 -3.35 4.95
CA VAL A 74 -14.32 -4.12 6.16
C VAL A 74 -14.32 -3.19 7.38
N VAL A 75 -15.49 -2.96 7.96
CA VAL A 75 -15.68 -2.15 9.19
C VAL A 75 -15.92 -3.02 10.44
N TYR A 76 -16.15 -4.33 10.25
CA TYR A 76 -16.54 -5.24 11.31
C TYR A 76 -15.37 -5.54 12.27
N SER A 77 -15.50 -5.12 13.53
CA SER A 77 -14.53 -5.39 14.60
C SER A 77 -14.87 -6.61 15.46
N GLY A 78 -15.99 -7.25 15.19
CA GLY A 78 -16.64 -8.22 16.08
C GLY A 78 -17.81 -7.60 16.86
N ALA A 79 -18.93 -8.33 16.91
CA ALA A 79 -20.18 -7.83 17.50
C ALA A 79 -20.04 -7.53 19.00
N VAL A 80 -19.31 -8.38 19.73
CA VAL A 80 -19.05 -8.21 21.16
C VAL A 80 -18.13 -7.01 21.42
N VAL A 81 -17.13 -6.78 20.57
CA VAL A 81 -16.22 -5.63 20.66
C VAL A 81 -17.00 -4.34 20.47
N PHE A 82 -17.91 -4.31 19.50
CA PHE A 82 -18.78 -3.17 19.25
C PHE A 82 -19.71 -2.88 20.45
N LEU A 83 -20.30 -3.93 21.05
CA LEU A 83 -21.09 -3.77 22.29
C LEU A 83 -20.26 -3.14 23.41
N LEU A 84 -19.06 -3.67 23.67
CA LEU A 84 -18.17 -3.19 24.74
C LEU A 84 -17.70 -1.77 24.51
N SER A 85 -17.40 -1.40 23.26
CA SER A 85 -17.01 -0.03 22.93
C SER A 85 -18.17 0.95 23.16
N LEU A 86 -19.40 0.60 22.77
CA LEU A 86 -20.59 1.42 23.06
C LEU A 86 -20.82 1.59 24.57
N LEU A 87 -20.62 0.52 25.35
CA LEU A 87 -20.68 0.59 26.81
C LEU A 87 -19.65 1.58 27.37
N ALA A 88 -18.41 1.52 26.90
CA ALA A 88 -17.37 2.45 27.33
C ALA A 88 -17.70 3.90 26.95
N ILE A 89 -18.22 4.14 25.75
CA ILE A 89 -18.59 5.48 25.25
C ILE A 89 -19.73 6.07 26.09
N LEU A 90 -20.76 5.28 26.39
CA LEU A 90 -21.97 5.78 27.04
C LEU A 90 -21.85 5.85 28.56
N ALA A 91 -21.10 4.93 29.17
CA ALA A 91 -21.06 4.78 30.62
C ALA A 91 -19.73 5.18 31.26
N LEU A 92 -18.60 5.03 30.54
CA LEU A 92 -17.25 5.15 31.12
C LEU A 92 -16.45 6.34 30.57
N ARG A 93 -17.10 7.22 29.79
CA ARG A 93 -16.41 8.28 29.06
C ARG A 93 -15.58 9.23 29.93
N ARG A 94 -16.01 9.46 31.16
CA ARG A 94 -15.35 10.39 32.08
C ARG A 94 -14.16 9.79 32.80
N GLU A 95 -14.01 8.46 32.77
CA GLU A 95 -13.03 7.72 33.58
C GLU A 95 -11.73 7.43 32.81
N TYR A 96 -11.79 7.10 31.50
CA TYR A 96 -10.66 6.47 30.78
C TYR A 96 -10.00 7.27 29.65
N MET A 97 -9.86 8.60 29.76
CA MET A 97 -9.34 9.45 28.65
C MET A 97 -10.08 9.20 27.30
N SER A 98 -11.32 8.70 27.35
CA SER A 98 -11.99 8.13 26.18
C SER A 98 -12.32 9.18 25.11
N ASN A 99 -12.31 10.47 25.47
CA ASN A 99 -12.53 11.56 24.51
C ASN A 99 -11.53 11.52 23.34
N PHE A 100 -10.28 11.14 23.60
CA PHE A 100 -9.28 10.99 22.54
C PHE A 100 -9.67 9.86 21.59
N TRP A 101 -9.95 8.67 22.14
CA TRP A 101 -10.33 7.49 21.35
C TRP A 101 -11.67 7.68 20.63
N ILE A 102 -12.64 8.36 21.24
CA ILE A 102 -13.91 8.72 20.61
C ILE A 102 -13.67 9.69 19.45
N ALA A 103 -12.83 10.71 19.65
CA ALA A 103 -12.50 11.66 18.59
C ALA A 103 -11.77 10.97 17.43
N LEU A 104 -10.85 10.06 17.72
CA LEU A 104 -10.13 9.28 16.71
C LEU A 104 -11.07 8.31 15.97
N LEU A 105 -11.94 7.61 16.69
CA LEU A 105 -12.96 6.72 16.14
C LEU A 105 -13.89 7.47 15.18
N LEU A 106 -14.48 8.58 15.64
CA LEU A 106 -15.38 9.39 14.82
C LEU A 106 -14.64 10.05 13.67
N GLY A 107 -13.47 10.64 13.91
CA GLY A 107 -12.68 11.31 12.88
C GLY A 107 -12.27 10.35 11.76
N SER A 108 -11.85 9.13 12.11
CA SER A 108 -11.53 8.08 11.15
C SER A 108 -12.75 7.63 10.36
N LEU A 109 -13.88 7.35 11.02
CA LEU A 109 -15.09 6.91 10.33
C LEU A 109 -15.64 8.00 9.40
N LEU A 110 -15.62 9.26 9.85
CA LEU A 110 -16.03 10.40 9.05
C LEU A 110 -15.09 10.62 7.86
N PHE A 111 -13.79 10.48 8.05
CA PHE A 111 -12.84 10.57 6.94
C PHE A 111 -13.04 9.43 5.93
N ALA A 112 -13.32 8.21 6.38
CA ALA A 112 -13.59 7.08 5.51
C ALA A 112 -14.88 7.25 4.68
N THR A 113 -15.92 7.88 5.25
CA THR A 113 -17.28 7.96 4.65
C THR A 113 -17.58 9.28 3.95
N LEU A 114 -17.26 10.42 4.59
CA LEU A 114 -17.70 11.74 4.12
C LEU A 114 -16.98 12.19 2.87
N THR A 115 -15.85 11.60 2.52
CA THR A 115 -15.16 11.86 1.25
C THR A 115 -16.01 11.58 0.02
N GLN A 116 -17.13 10.85 0.16
CA GLN A 116 -18.12 10.65 -0.91
C GLN A 116 -18.97 11.89 -1.20
N LEU A 117 -19.09 12.80 -0.23
CA LEU A 117 -19.89 14.01 -0.39
C LEU A 117 -19.06 15.07 -1.13
N GLU A 118 -19.65 15.72 -2.13
CA GLU A 118 -19.02 16.80 -2.90
C GLU A 118 -18.41 17.88 -2.01
N LEU A 119 -19.11 18.21 -0.91
CA LEU A 119 -18.65 19.19 0.06
C LEU A 119 -17.31 18.81 0.69
N PHE A 120 -16.93 17.54 0.80
CA PHE A 120 -15.68 17.15 1.46
C PHE A 120 -14.55 16.85 0.47
N GLN A 121 -14.79 17.00 -0.83
CA GLN A 121 -13.75 16.86 -1.86
C GLN A 121 -12.67 17.95 -1.77
N PHE A 122 -12.97 19.11 -1.18
CA PHE A 122 -11.94 20.13 -0.93
C PHE A 122 -10.88 19.65 0.07
N LEU A 123 -11.19 18.69 0.95
CA LEU A 123 -10.21 18.14 1.89
C LEU A 123 -9.07 17.43 1.15
N ALA A 124 -9.37 16.80 0.01
CA ALA A 124 -8.35 16.16 -0.83
C ALA A 124 -7.37 17.18 -1.45
N ARG A 125 -7.72 18.47 -1.48
CA ARG A 125 -6.87 19.56 -1.97
C ARG A 125 -5.98 20.17 -0.89
N LEU A 126 -6.16 19.79 0.38
CA LEU A 126 -5.32 20.30 1.45
C LEU A 126 -3.88 19.75 1.30
N PRO A 127 -2.85 20.55 1.63
CA PRO A 127 -1.46 20.10 1.58
C PRO A 127 -1.26 18.78 2.35
N GLY A 128 -0.66 17.78 1.71
CA GLY A 128 -0.42 16.46 2.26
C GLY A 128 -1.60 15.49 2.14
N MET A 129 -2.85 15.98 2.04
CA MET A 129 -4.02 15.12 1.80
C MET A 129 -4.05 14.59 0.37
N SER A 130 -3.50 15.35 -0.59
CA SER A 130 -3.35 14.91 -1.98
C SER A 130 -2.42 13.72 -2.18
N LEU A 131 -1.67 13.33 -1.13
CA LEU A 131 -0.83 12.14 -1.13
C LEU A 131 -1.58 10.89 -0.62
N LEU A 132 -2.71 11.09 0.05
CA LEU A 132 -3.54 10.02 0.61
C LEU A 132 -4.53 9.52 -0.45
N ARG A 133 -4.64 8.19 -0.55
CA ARG A 133 -5.59 7.48 -1.40
C ARG A 133 -6.30 6.44 -0.54
N VAL A 134 -7.51 6.05 -0.93
CA VAL A 134 -8.30 5.04 -0.22
C VAL A 134 -8.64 5.48 1.20
N PRO A 135 -9.59 6.42 1.37
CA PRO A 135 -9.94 6.97 2.69
C PRO A 135 -10.39 5.90 3.69
N SER A 136 -10.95 4.79 3.20
CA SER A 136 -11.36 3.66 4.03
C SER A 136 -10.20 2.98 4.77
N ARG A 137 -8.95 3.09 4.33
CA ARG A 137 -7.79 2.59 5.10
C ARG A 137 -7.59 3.28 6.44
N SER A 138 -8.17 4.47 6.61
CA SER A 138 -8.21 5.10 7.93
C SER A 138 -8.96 4.26 8.97
N LEU A 139 -9.82 3.31 8.55
CA LEU A 139 -10.54 2.40 9.44
C LEU A 139 -9.63 1.55 10.33
N PHE A 140 -8.34 1.44 10.02
CA PHE A 140 -7.34 0.91 10.96
C PHE A 140 -7.36 1.68 12.30
N LEU A 141 -7.41 3.02 12.26
CA LEU A 141 -7.51 3.87 13.45
C LEU A 141 -8.86 3.73 14.15
N PHE A 142 -9.92 3.51 13.38
CA PHE A 142 -11.25 3.18 13.90
C PHE A 142 -11.22 1.87 14.71
N GLY A 143 -10.67 0.78 14.15
CA GLY A 143 -10.53 -0.50 14.82
C GLY A 143 -9.66 -0.43 16.08
N MET A 144 -8.52 0.28 16.02
CA MET A 144 -7.66 0.52 17.18
C MET A 144 -8.41 1.27 18.29
N SER A 145 -9.23 2.27 17.92
CA SER A 145 -10.04 3.01 18.89
C SER A 145 -11.13 2.14 19.53
N LEU A 146 -11.77 1.27 18.75
CA LEU A 146 -12.73 0.29 19.27
C LEU A 146 -12.08 -0.67 20.26
N ALA A 147 -10.88 -1.16 19.98
CA ALA A 147 -10.13 -2.04 20.88
C ALA A 147 -9.76 -1.33 22.19
N ALA A 148 -9.29 -0.08 22.12
CA ALA A 148 -8.98 0.70 23.31
C ALA A 148 -10.24 0.97 24.17
N LEU A 149 -11.36 1.31 23.54
CA LEU A 149 -12.63 1.55 24.23
C LEU A 149 -13.20 0.26 24.83
N SER A 150 -13.18 -0.85 24.10
CA SER A 150 -13.66 -2.14 24.61
C SER A 150 -12.82 -2.61 25.79
N ALA A 151 -11.50 -2.40 25.78
CA ALA A 151 -10.62 -2.69 26.91
C ALA A 151 -11.02 -1.91 28.19
N CYS A 152 -11.46 -0.65 28.06
CA CYS A 152 -11.97 0.13 29.20
C CYS A 152 -13.23 -0.51 29.81
N ALA A 153 -14.14 -1.00 28.96
CA ALA A 153 -15.33 -1.70 29.43
C ALA A 153 -14.98 -3.04 30.10
N VAL A 154 -14.03 -3.79 29.53
CA VAL A 154 -13.54 -5.05 30.11
C VAL A 154 -12.88 -4.82 31.46
N ASP A 155 -12.00 -3.82 31.58
CA ASP A 155 -11.34 -3.46 32.84
C ASP A 155 -12.38 -3.14 33.94
N ARG A 156 -13.39 -2.35 33.59
CA ARG A 156 -14.49 -2.05 34.52
C ARG A 156 -15.28 -3.31 34.90
N LEU A 157 -15.59 -4.17 33.93
CA LEU A 157 -16.35 -5.41 34.13
C LEU A 157 -15.55 -6.48 34.89
N LEU A 158 -14.23 -6.45 34.85
CA LEU A 158 -13.36 -7.31 35.64
C LEU A 158 -13.24 -6.87 37.10
N GLY A 159 -13.22 -5.56 37.34
CA GLY A 159 -13.23 -5.03 38.71
C GLY A 159 -14.47 -5.43 39.51
N ASP A 160 -14.35 -5.54 40.83
CA ASP A 160 -15.47 -5.87 41.74
C ASP A 160 -16.14 -4.60 42.32
N ASN A 161 -16.16 -3.52 41.54
CA ASN A 161 -16.61 -2.20 41.99
C ASN A 161 -18.13 -1.99 41.82
N ASP A 162 -18.62 -0.91 42.43
CA ASP A 162 -20.00 -0.43 42.29
C ASP A 162 -20.40 -0.21 40.82
N TRP A 163 -21.37 -0.99 40.35
CA TRP A 163 -21.88 -0.99 38.98
C TRP A 163 -22.80 0.20 38.66
N GLN A 164 -22.90 1.18 39.57
CA GLN A 164 -23.80 2.33 39.43
C GLN A 164 -23.54 3.16 38.16
N SER A 165 -22.28 3.31 37.73
CA SER A 165 -21.94 3.97 36.45
C SER A 165 -22.48 3.24 35.23
N LEU A 166 -22.76 1.94 35.33
CA LEU A 166 -23.27 1.08 34.27
C LEU A 166 -24.80 0.90 34.32
N GLN A 167 -25.54 1.62 35.18
CA GLN A 167 -27.01 1.49 35.24
C GLN A 167 -27.69 1.84 33.91
N ASN A 168 -27.20 2.87 33.21
CA ASN A 168 -27.70 3.26 31.90
C ASN A 168 -27.43 2.20 30.81
N SER A 169 -26.42 1.35 31.01
CA SER A 169 -26.06 0.27 30.09
C SER A 169 -27.12 -0.81 29.98
N ARG A 170 -27.98 -1.01 30.99
CA ARG A 170 -29.09 -1.97 30.91
C ARG A 170 -30.08 -1.62 29.79
N ARG A 171 -30.37 -0.33 29.62
CA ARG A 171 -31.25 0.16 28.56
C ARG A 171 -30.61 -0.01 27.18
N LEU A 172 -29.29 0.21 27.09
CA LEU A 172 -28.53 -0.06 25.88
C LEU A 172 -28.62 -1.54 25.49
N ILE A 173 -28.35 -2.46 26.43
CA ILE A 173 -28.41 -3.91 26.19
C ILE A 173 -29.79 -4.32 25.71
N LEU A 174 -30.86 -3.90 26.41
CA LEU A 174 -32.23 -4.20 25.99
C LEU A 174 -32.57 -3.59 24.63
N GLY A 175 -32.12 -2.36 24.36
CA GLY A 175 -32.32 -1.70 23.08
C GLY A 175 -31.63 -2.43 21.93
N LEU A 176 -30.38 -2.88 22.12
CA LEU A 176 -29.64 -3.66 21.13
C LEU A 176 -30.30 -5.02 20.88
N CYS A 177 -30.71 -5.73 21.94
CA CYS A 177 -31.44 -6.99 21.79
C CYS A 177 -32.77 -6.81 21.04
N GLY A 178 -33.53 -5.77 21.37
CA GLY A 178 -34.78 -5.43 20.69
C GLY A 178 -34.55 -5.05 19.23
N PHE A 179 -33.54 -4.23 18.95
CA PHE A 179 -33.15 -3.83 17.60
C PHE A 179 -32.79 -5.04 16.74
N VAL A 180 -31.92 -5.93 17.21
CA VAL A 180 -31.53 -7.15 16.48
C VAL A 180 -32.75 -8.06 16.27
N GLY A 181 -33.58 -8.26 17.29
CA GLY A 181 -34.78 -9.10 17.17
C GLY A 181 -35.76 -8.58 16.12
N ILE A 182 -36.05 -7.26 16.13
CA ILE A 182 -36.94 -6.62 15.15
C ILE A 182 -36.32 -6.66 13.75
N LEU A 183 -35.02 -6.39 13.63
CA LEU A 183 -34.33 -6.40 12.34
C LEU A 183 -34.35 -7.80 11.71
N LEU A 184 -34.01 -8.84 12.46
CA LEU A 184 -34.02 -10.23 11.97
C LEU A 184 -35.44 -10.67 11.62
N ALA A 185 -36.44 -10.35 12.46
CA ALA A 185 -37.84 -10.64 12.14
C ALA A 185 -38.28 -9.92 10.86
N GLY A 186 -37.95 -8.63 10.71
CA GLY A 186 -38.24 -7.85 9.52
C GLY A 186 -37.58 -8.40 8.27
N LEU A 187 -36.29 -8.75 8.32
CA LEU A 187 -35.58 -9.37 7.21
C LEU A 187 -36.20 -10.69 6.79
N ARG A 188 -36.57 -11.54 7.75
CA ARG A 188 -37.26 -12.81 7.48
C ARG A 188 -38.62 -12.60 6.82
N LEU A 189 -39.39 -11.60 7.27
CA LEU A 189 -40.71 -11.28 6.74
C LEU A 189 -40.64 -10.71 5.32
N VAL A 190 -39.67 -9.83 5.05
CA VAL A 190 -39.57 -9.12 3.76
C VAL A 190 -38.87 -9.97 2.70
N SER A 191 -37.74 -10.58 3.03
CA SER A 191 -36.90 -11.29 2.05
C SER A 191 -37.17 -12.79 1.98
N GLY A 192 -37.95 -13.34 2.92
CA GLY A 192 -38.21 -14.77 3.03
C GLY A 192 -37.00 -15.60 3.48
N ASN A 193 -35.80 -15.01 3.59
CA ASN A 193 -34.55 -15.65 3.99
C ASN A 193 -33.83 -14.81 5.06
N LEU A 194 -32.87 -15.42 5.75
CA LEU A 194 -32.00 -14.72 6.69
C LEU A 194 -30.55 -14.93 6.23
N PRO A 195 -29.89 -13.90 5.68
CA PRO A 195 -28.50 -14.04 5.29
C PRO A 195 -27.63 -14.38 6.51
N LEU A 196 -26.60 -15.18 6.28
CA LEU A 196 -25.76 -15.75 7.34
C LEU A 196 -25.08 -14.64 8.14
N GLU A 197 -24.71 -13.54 7.49
CA GLU A 197 -24.08 -12.35 8.04
C GLU A 197 -24.92 -11.74 9.17
N PHE A 198 -26.21 -11.50 8.89
CA PHE A 198 -27.13 -10.91 9.85
C PHE A 198 -27.43 -11.87 10.99
N LEU A 199 -27.61 -13.15 10.68
CA LEU A 199 -27.85 -14.17 11.70
C LEU A 199 -26.65 -14.32 12.64
N TRP A 200 -25.44 -14.42 12.08
CA TRP A 200 -24.20 -14.59 12.83
C TRP A 200 -23.91 -13.39 13.74
N GLY A 201 -23.85 -12.18 13.18
CA GLY A 201 -23.62 -10.96 13.94
C GLY A 201 -24.73 -10.71 14.98
N GLY A 202 -25.99 -10.98 14.62
CA GLY A 202 -27.13 -10.88 15.53
C GLY A 202 -27.03 -11.84 16.72
N LEU A 203 -26.75 -13.12 16.47
CA LEU A 203 -26.61 -14.13 17.53
C LEU A 203 -25.44 -13.82 18.47
N LEU A 204 -24.29 -13.41 17.93
CA LEU A 204 -23.14 -13.04 18.74
C LEU A 204 -23.38 -11.77 19.55
N LEU A 205 -24.07 -10.78 18.99
CA LEU A 205 -24.44 -9.58 19.74
C LEU A 205 -25.40 -9.92 20.89
N LEU A 206 -26.41 -10.77 20.64
CA LEU A 206 -27.33 -11.24 21.67
C LEU A 206 -26.61 -12.05 22.76
N ALA A 207 -25.69 -12.94 22.37
CA ALA A 207 -24.85 -13.70 23.30
C ALA A 207 -23.97 -12.76 24.15
N GLY A 208 -23.32 -11.77 23.52
CA GLY A 208 -22.52 -10.75 24.21
C GLY A 208 -23.35 -9.91 25.18
N CYS A 209 -24.54 -9.48 24.76
CA CYS A 209 -25.50 -8.75 25.59
C CYS A 209 -25.89 -9.55 26.84
N LEU A 210 -26.26 -10.82 26.66
CA LEU A 210 -26.56 -11.74 27.77
C LEU A 210 -25.34 -11.90 28.68
N TRP A 211 -24.16 -12.10 28.11
CA TRP A 211 -22.94 -12.36 28.86
C TRP A 211 -22.50 -11.16 29.71
N VAL A 212 -22.54 -9.95 29.15
CA VAL A 212 -22.32 -8.70 29.88
C VAL A 212 -23.38 -8.53 30.98
N TRP A 213 -24.66 -8.80 30.67
CA TRP A 213 -25.75 -8.70 31.65
C TRP A 213 -25.55 -9.64 32.85
N LEU A 214 -25.10 -10.87 32.63
CA LEU A 214 -24.83 -11.84 33.70
C LEU A 214 -23.71 -11.36 34.62
N ARG A 215 -22.63 -10.78 34.07
CA ARG A 215 -21.54 -10.20 34.88
C ARG A 215 -21.99 -8.98 35.67
N MET A 216 -22.74 -8.07 35.07
CA MET A 216 -23.29 -6.88 35.76
C MET A 216 -24.21 -7.24 36.94
N ASN A 217 -24.84 -8.42 36.90
CA ASN A 217 -25.68 -8.93 37.99
C ASN A 217 -24.94 -9.89 38.92
N GLN A 218 -23.61 -9.94 38.83
CA GLN A 218 -22.74 -10.74 39.69
C GLN A 218 -23.09 -12.25 39.71
N ARG A 219 -23.68 -12.74 38.60
CA ARG A 219 -24.04 -14.17 38.46
C ARG A 219 -22.84 -15.05 38.09
N ILE A 220 -21.74 -14.44 37.66
CA ILE A 220 -20.56 -15.11 37.11
C ILE A 220 -19.29 -14.41 37.65
N SER A 221 -18.25 -15.21 37.94
CA SER A 221 -16.94 -14.69 38.33
C SER A 221 -16.25 -13.94 37.19
N GLY A 222 -15.42 -12.95 37.51
CA GLY A 222 -14.70 -12.15 36.51
C GLY A 222 -13.83 -12.99 35.57
N PHE A 223 -13.13 -13.99 36.12
CA PHE A 223 -12.28 -14.90 35.33
C PHE A 223 -13.09 -15.70 34.30
N LEU A 224 -14.16 -16.39 34.73
CA LEU A 224 -14.97 -17.20 33.83
C LEU A 224 -15.66 -16.33 32.78
N TRP A 225 -16.15 -15.16 33.20
CA TRP A 225 -16.73 -14.18 32.29
C TRP A 225 -15.73 -13.77 31.20
N PHE A 226 -14.51 -13.40 31.57
CA PHE A 226 -13.49 -12.97 30.63
C PHE A 226 -13.03 -14.10 29.70
N ALA A 227 -12.86 -15.32 30.22
CA ALA A 227 -12.46 -16.48 29.41
C ALA A 227 -13.48 -16.79 28.31
N VAL A 228 -14.78 -16.81 28.64
CA VAL A 228 -15.86 -17.05 27.66
C VAL A 228 -16.00 -15.86 26.70
N LEU A 229 -15.87 -14.63 27.19
CA LEU A 229 -15.88 -13.44 26.34
C LEU A 229 -14.77 -13.52 25.27
N MET A 230 -13.57 -13.92 25.68
CA MET A 230 -12.44 -14.13 24.76
C MET A 230 -12.73 -15.25 23.77
N GLY A 231 -13.32 -16.37 24.22
CA GLY A 231 -13.77 -17.45 23.34
C GLY A 231 -14.77 -16.99 22.29
N LEU A 232 -15.74 -16.15 22.66
CA LEU A 232 -16.70 -15.56 21.72
C LEU A 232 -16.01 -14.65 20.70
N CYS A 233 -15.08 -13.79 21.12
CA CYS A 233 -14.31 -12.94 20.21
C CYS A 233 -13.45 -13.76 19.26
N LEU A 234 -12.75 -14.79 19.75
CA LEU A 234 -11.92 -15.67 18.92
C LEU A 234 -12.76 -16.45 17.89
N LEU A 235 -13.96 -16.91 18.27
CA LEU A 235 -14.88 -17.55 17.34
C LEU A 235 -15.34 -16.58 16.24
N ASP A 236 -15.73 -15.38 16.63
CA ASP A 236 -16.22 -14.34 15.72
C ASP A 236 -15.13 -13.92 14.72
N TRP A 237 -13.96 -13.53 15.22
CA TRP A 237 -12.80 -13.17 14.40
C TRP A 237 -12.32 -14.34 13.55
N GLY A 238 -12.30 -15.56 14.08
CA GLY A 238 -11.90 -16.74 13.32
C GLY A 238 -12.80 -17.01 12.10
N VAL A 239 -14.11 -16.80 12.23
CA VAL A 239 -15.04 -16.90 11.09
C VAL A 239 -14.84 -15.78 10.09
N MET A 240 -14.70 -14.53 10.57
CA MET A 240 -14.43 -13.38 9.70
C MET A 240 -13.13 -13.58 8.93
N ASP A 241 -12.01 -13.85 9.61
CA ASP A 241 -10.71 -14.04 9.00
C ASP A 241 -10.75 -15.19 7.99
N ARG A 242 -11.32 -16.35 8.36
CA ARG A 242 -11.42 -17.49 7.43
C ARG A 242 -12.18 -17.15 6.15
N SER A 243 -13.15 -16.23 6.22
CA SER A 243 -13.93 -15.76 5.07
C SER A 243 -13.14 -14.81 4.15
N LEU A 244 -12.12 -14.12 4.66
CA LEU A 244 -11.32 -13.14 3.92
C LEU A 244 -10.12 -13.76 3.20
N PHE A 245 -9.72 -14.99 3.56
CA PHE A 245 -8.58 -15.68 2.97
C PHE A 245 -9.00 -16.88 2.11
N THR A 246 -8.44 -16.95 0.90
CA THR A 246 -8.41 -18.15 0.08
C THR A 246 -7.10 -18.90 0.31
N MET A 247 -7.19 -20.13 0.79
CA MET A 247 -6.02 -20.97 1.00
C MET A 247 -5.62 -21.59 -0.35
N ARG A 248 -4.41 -21.30 -0.81
CA ARG A 248 -3.84 -21.86 -2.03
C ARG A 248 -2.62 -22.71 -1.70
N SER A 249 -2.43 -23.82 -2.42
CA SER A 249 -1.24 -24.65 -2.24
C SER A 249 0.00 -23.97 -2.82
N ARG A 250 1.20 -24.31 -2.31
CA ARG A 250 2.46 -23.79 -2.86
C ARG A 250 2.60 -24.15 -4.34
N SER A 251 2.21 -25.35 -4.75
CA SER A 251 2.27 -25.79 -6.14
C SER A 251 1.37 -24.93 -7.03
N GLU A 252 0.13 -24.67 -6.62
CA GLU A 252 -0.80 -23.81 -7.39
C GLU A 252 -0.27 -22.41 -7.61
N VAL A 253 0.41 -21.83 -6.62
CA VAL A 253 0.97 -20.47 -6.73
C VAL A 253 2.22 -20.47 -7.62
N LEU A 254 3.05 -21.51 -7.54
CA LEU A 254 4.28 -21.62 -8.32
C LEU A 254 4.03 -22.03 -9.77
N GLU A 255 2.92 -22.70 -10.07
CA GLU A 255 2.56 -23.12 -11.43
C GLU A 255 2.12 -21.93 -12.32
N GLU A 256 1.69 -20.81 -11.73
CA GLU A 256 1.26 -19.62 -12.47
C GLU A 256 2.39 -19.03 -13.33
N GLY A 257 2.25 -19.11 -14.65
CA GLY A 257 3.25 -18.61 -15.60
C GLY A 257 4.54 -19.43 -15.65
N GLU A 258 4.63 -20.57 -14.97
CA GLU A 258 5.85 -21.39 -14.89
C GLU A 258 6.31 -21.89 -16.26
N GLN A 259 5.36 -22.33 -17.10
CA GLN A 259 5.67 -22.78 -18.46
C GLN A 259 6.32 -21.67 -19.30
N VAL A 260 5.86 -20.43 -19.13
CA VAL A 260 6.41 -19.26 -19.83
C VAL A 260 7.78 -18.91 -19.26
N ALA A 261 7.92 -18.89 -17.94
CA ALA A 261 9.19 -18.56 -17.27
C ALA A 261 10.30 -19.55 -17.61
N ALA A 262 9.99 -20.84 -17.69
CA ALA A 262 10.94 -21.90 -17.99
C ALA A 262 11.64 -21.73 -19.35
N GLU A 263 10.99 -21.10 -20.34
CA GLU A 263 11.56 -20.82 -21.67
C GLU A 263 12.73 -19.81 -21.64
N PHE A 264 12.86 -19.05 -20.55
CA PHE A 264 13.89 -18.02 -20.38
C PHE A 264 14.95 -18.41 -19.33
N SER A 265 14.89 -19.63 -18.80
CA SER A 265 15.81 -20.10 -17.77
C SER A 265 17.29 -20.04 -18.21
N GLY A 266 18.16 -19.52 -17.33
CA GLY A 266 19.62 -19.57 -17.51
C GLY A 266 20.33 -18.28 -17.97
N THR A 267 19.64 -17.14 -18.12
CA THR A 267 20.26 -15.86 -18.55
C THR A 267 19.89 -14.65 -17.65
N PRO A 268 20.17 -14.68 -16.32
CA PRO A 268 19.77 -13.61 -15.42
C PRO A 268 20.37 -12.25 -15.81
N GLY A 269 19.51 -11.24 -15.97
CA GLY A 269 19.91 -9.85 -16.17
C GLY A 269 20.41 -9.46 -17.57
N GLU A 270 20.54 -10.42 -18.50
CA GLU A 270 20.98 -10.16 -19.89
C GLU A 270 19.98 -9.29 -20.66
N TYR A 271 18.68 -9.54 -20.44
CA TYR A 271 17.58 -8.81 -21.07
C TYR A 271 16.41 -8.61 -20.10
N ARG A 272 15.48 -7.73 -20.50
CA ARG A 272 14.15 -7.61 -19.87
C ARG A 272 13.08 -8.31 -20.71
N ILE A 273 11.98 -8.65 -20.06
CA ILE A 273 10.76 -9.16 -20.67
C ILE A 273 9.65 -8.13 -20.44
N TYR A 274 8.78 -7.95 -21.42
CA TYR A 274 7.56 -7.16 -21.28
C TYR A 274 6.33 -8.08 -21.28
N SER A 275 5.43 -7.99 -20.30
CA SER A 275 4.22 -8.82 -20.21
C SER A 275 2.93 -8.00 -20.09
N PRO A 276 2.38 -7.46 -21.21
CA PRO A 276 1.22 -6.57 -21.18
C PRO A 276 -0.07 -7.19 -20.62
N SER A 277 -0.09 -8.51 -20.46
CA SER A 277 -1.23 -9.31 -19.96
C SER A 277 -0.95 -10.06 -18.66
N TYR A 278 0.19 -9.81 -18.01
CA TYR A 278 0.64 -10.56 -16.82
C TYR A 278 0.75 -12.08 -17.05
N SER A 279 0.95 -12.50 -18.30
CA SER A 279 1.24 -13.89 -18.68
C SER A 279 2.53 -14.42 -18.04
N LEU A 280 3.43 -13.51 -17.67
CA LEU A 280 4.57 -13.77 -16.80
C LEU A 280 4.41 -12.99 -15.49
N PRO A 281 3.82 -13.59 -14.44
CA PRO A 281 3.60 -12.90 -13.16
C PRO A 281 4.91 -12.49 -12.48
N GLN A 282 4.91 -11.37 -11.75
CA GLN A 282 6.11 -10.82 -11.09
C GLN A 282 6.76 -11.80 -10.11
N GLN A 283 5.97 -12.57 -9.35
CA GLN A 283 6.48 -13.57 -8.42
C GLN A 283 7.23 -14.69 -9.14
N THR A 284 6.71 -15.14 -10.28
CA THR A 284 7.29 -16.22 -11.09
C THR A 284 8.55 -15.72 -11.78
N ALA A 285 8.52 -14.51 -12.37
CA ALA A 285 9.70 -13.86 -12.93
C ALA A 285 10.82 -13.75 -11.89
N ALA A 286 10.51 -13.31 -10.66
CA ALA A 286 11.49 -13.20 -9.59
C ALA A 286 12.13 -14.54 -9.21
N LEU A 287 11.35 -15.63 -9.14
CA LEU A 287 11.86 -16.97 -8.83
C LEU A 287 12.84 -17.49 -9.89
N HIS A 288 12.62 -17.14 -11.16
CA HIS A 288 13.49 -17.49 -12.28
C HIS A 288 14.59 -16.45 -12.55
N SER A 289 14.73 -15.42 -11.69
CA SER A 289 15.67 -14.30 -11.87
C SER A 289 15.50 -13.57 -13.21
N LEU A 290 14.27 -13.54 -13.72
CA LEU A 290 13.89 -12.80 -14.92
C LEU A 290 13.56 -11.36 -14.55
N GLN A 291 13.96 -10.42 -15.42
CA GLN A 291 13.68 -9.00 -15.21
C GLN A 291 12.54 -8.54 -16.09
N LEU A 292 11.60 -7.82 -15.51
CA LEU A 292 10.44 -7.26 -16.21
C LEU A 292 10.64 -5.77 -16.49
N ALA A 293 10.06 -5.30 -17.60
CA ALA A 293 9.92 -3.86 -17.90
C ALA A 293 8.58 -3.29 -17.39
N ASP A 294 7.70 -4.16 -16.90
CA ASP A 294 6.33 -3.88 -16.50
C ASP A 294 6.00 -4.57 -15.15
N GLY A 295 4.78 -4.37 -14.65
CA GLY A 295 4.31 -4.99 -13.42
C GLY A 295 3.48 -4.07 -12.53
N VAL A 296 3.33 -4.47 -11.27
CA VAL A 296 2.62 -3.71 -10.23
C VAL A 296 3.63 -2.95 -9.38
N ASP A 297 3.51 -1.62 -9.36
CA ASP A 297 4.26 -0.72 -8.49
C ASP A 297 3.40 0.51 -8.13
N PRO A 298 3.05 0.75 -6.85
CA PRO A 298 2.33 1.95 -6.43
C PRO A 298 3.21 3.22 -6.37
N LEU A 299 4.51 3.11 -6.56
CA LEU A 299 5.49 4.20 -6.49
C LEU A 299 6.27 4.29 -7.81
N GLN A 300 5.54 4.47 -8.90
CA GLN A 300 6.14 4.63 -10.23
C GLN A 300 6.72 6.03 -10.44
N LEU A 301 7.88 6.10 -11.10
CA LEU A 301 8.42 7.36 -11.62
C LEU A 301 7.57 7.80 -12.82
N ARG A 302 7.08 9.04 -12.79
CA ARG A 302 6.29 9.62 -13.88
C ARG A 302 7.00 9.51 -15.23
N ALA A 303 8.30 9.82 -15.26
CA ALA A 303 9.08 9.74 -16.50
C ALA A 303 9.09 8.32 -17.11
N TYR A 304 9.02 7.28 -16.27
CA TYR A 304 8.96 5.89 -16.75
C TYR A 304 7.55 5.54 -17.27
N VAL A 305 6.51 6.02 -16.59
CA VAL A 305 5.12 5.84 -17.04
C VAL A 305 4.86 6.57 -18.36
N ASP A 306 5.27 7.83 -18.48
CA ASP A 306 5.16 8.61 -19.74
C ASP A 306 5.92 7.93 -20.89
N PHE A 307 7.03 7.26 -20.58
CA PHE A 307 7.78 6.49 -21.56
C PHE A 307 7.03 5.21 -21.97
N MET A 308 6.54 4.46 -20.98
CA MET A 308 5.84 3.21 -21.20
C MET A 308 4.47 3.39 -21.83
N GLU A 309 3.79 4.52 -21.65
CA GLU A 309 2.61 4.90 -22.44
C GLU A 309 2.92 4.88 -23.94
N ARG A 310 4.02 5.53 -24.35
CA ARG A 310 4.48 5.53 -25.75
C ARG A 310 5.01 4.16 -26.20
N ALA A 311 5.70 3.44 -25.33
CA ALA A 311 6.32 2.16 -25.67
C ALA A 311 5.31 1.01 -25.74
N SER A 312 4.28 1.02 -24.90
CA SER A 312 3.21 0.02 -24.89
C SER A 312 2.09 0.36 -25.89
N GLY A 313 1.91 1.64 -26.20
CA GLY A 313 0.75 2.14 -26.94
C GLY A 313 -0.53 2.23 -26.10
N VAL A 314 -0.48 1.85 -24.81
CA VAL A 314 -1.63 1.87 -23.89
C VAL A 314 -1.72 3.26 -23.25
N PRO A 315 -2.83 4.00 -23.42
CA PRO A 315 -3.00 5.33 -22.84
C PRO A 315 -3.06 5.27 -21.31
N VAL A 316 -2.51 6.30 -20.65
CA VAL A 316 -2.52 6.40 -19.19
C VAL A 316 -3.58 7.42 -18.75
N ASN A 317 -4.74 6.90 -18.34
CA ASN A 317 -5.85 7.70 -17.82
C ASN A 317 -5.81 7.73 -16.28
N GLY A 318 -5.25 8.79 -15.69
CA GLY A 318 -5.17 8.94 -14.24
C GLY A 318 -4.10 8.04 -13.59
N TYR A 319 -4.24 7.76 -12.29
CA TYR A 319 -3.28 6.94 -11.56
C TYR A 319 -3.60 5.45 -11.65
N SER A 320 -2.61 4.65 -12.03
CA SER A 320 -2.62 3.20 -11.92
C SER A 320 -1.44 2.71 -11.07
N VAL A 321 -1.62 1.57 -10.41
CA VAL A 321 -0.52 0.81 -9.79
C VAL A 321 0.11 -0.18 -10.77
N THR A 322 -0.53 -0.46 -11.90
CA THR A 322 -0.03 -1.38 -12.92
C THR A 322 0.56 -0.58 -14.07
N LEU A 323 1.55 -1.17 -14.73
CA LEU A 323 2.14 -0.67 -15.96
C LEU A 323 2.15 -1.82 -16.97
N PRO A 324 1.51 -1.69 -18.16
CA PRO A 324 0.50 -0.68 -18.48
C PRO A 324 -0.73 -0.74 -17.54
N PRO A 325 -1.58 0.30 -17.52
CA PRO A 325 -2.82 0.29 -16.75
C PRO A 325 -3.81 -0.77 -17.26
N PHE A 326 -4.67 -1.25 -16.35
CA PHE A 326 -5.87 -2.05 -16.66
C PHE A 326 -7.08 -1.31 -16.06
N GLU A 327 -7.95 -0.74 -16.88
CA GLU A 327 -9.15 -0.01 -16.44
C GLU A 327 -10.19 -0.94 -15.79
N SER A 328 -10.41 -2.13 -16.34
CA SER A 328 -11.34 -3.14 -15.84
C SER A 328 -10.73 -4.10 -14.81
N GLY A 329 -9.39 -4.19 -14.81
CA GLY A 329 -8.64 -5.09 -13.95
C GLY A 329 -8.53 -6.52 -14.48
N GLU A 330 -8.72 -6.73 -15.80
CA GLU A 330 -8.64 -8.03 -16.48
C GLU A 330 -7.44 -8.08 -17.45
N PRO A 331 -6.24 -8.47 -16.97
CA PRO A 331 -5.00 -8.37 -17.75
C PRO A 331 -4.99 -9.19 -19.04
N HIS A 332 -5.69 -10.33 -19.05
CA HIS A 332 -5.63 -11.30 -20.15
C HIS A 332 -6.27 -10.83 -21.46
N SER A 333 -7.00 -9.72 -21.47
CA SER A 333 -7.71 -9.25 -22.69
C SER A 333 -7.72 -7.74 -22.90
N GLU A 334 -7.61 -6.94 -21.85
CA GLU A 334 -7.91 -5.50 -21.92
C GLU A 334 -6.96 -4.71 -22.83
N ASN A 335 -5.68 -5.10 -22.88
CA ASN A 335 -4.68 -4.42 -23.68
C ASN A 335 -4.51 -5.00 -25.10
N ALA A 336 -5.41 -5.90 -25.53
CA ALA A 336 -5.28 -6.63 -26.79
C ALA A 336 -5.37 -5.79 -28.06
N THR A 337 -5.97 -4.61 -27.99
CA THR A 337 -6.15 -3.70 -29.13
C THR A 337 -4.97 -2.76 -29.35
N PHE A 338 -4.02 -2.71 -28.40
CA PHE A 338 -2.87 -1.81 -28.47
C PHE A 338 -1.63 -2.50 -29.06
N SER A 339 -0.86 -1.73 -29.82
CA SER A 339 0.36 -2.19 -30.46
C SER A 339 1.58 -1.56 -29.80
N PRO A 340 2.44 -2.34 -29.12
CA PRO A 340 3.65 -1.81 -28.52
C PRO A 340 4.66 -1.39 -29.60
N ASN A 341 5.51 -0.41 -29.30
CA ASN A 341 6.60 0.01 -30.17
C ASN A 341 7.88 -0.79 -29.84
N ALA A 342 8.31 -1.65 -30.77
CA ALA A 342 9.46 -2.53 -30.59
C ALA A 342 10.77 -1.76 -30.29
N GLY A 343 11.01 -0.63 -30.95
CA GLY A 343 12.22 0.17 -30.76
C GLY A 343 12.28 0.86 -29.38
N LEU A 344 11.16 1.42 -28.92
CA LEU A 344 11.09 2.02 -27.57
C LEU A 344 11.25 0.95 -26.47
N LEU A 345 10.62 -0.21 -26.63
CA LEU A 345 10.88 -1.35 -25.74
C LEU A 345 12.34 -1.81 -25.84
N GLY A 346 12.92 -1.74 -27.04
CA GLY A 346 14.31 -2.04 -27.32
C GLY A 346 15.29 -1.20 -26.51
N TRP A 347 15.02 0.10 -26.33
CA TRP A 347 15.82 0.99 -25.45
C TRP A 347 15.83 0.56 -23.98
N LEU A 348 14.78 -0.12 -23.52
CA LEU A 348 14.72 -0.76 -22.20
C LEU A 348 15.33 -2.16 -22.19
N ASN A 349 16.04 -2.54 -23.26
CA ASN A 349 16.65 -3.86 -23.40
C ASN A 349 15.61 -4.99 -23.27
N VAL A 350 14.37 -4.70 -23.68
CA VAL A 350 13.30 -5.71 -23.77
C VAL A 350 13.55 -6.56 -24.99
N ARG A 351 13.99 -7.81 -24.77
CA ARG A 351 14.23 -8.78 -25.83
C ARG A 351 13.00 -9.60 -26.15
N TYR A 352 12.19 -9.92 -25.14
CA TYR A 352 11.02 -10.76 -25.31
C TYR A 352 9.75 -10.08 -24.80
N VAL A 353 8.63 -10.38 -25.46
CA VAL A 353 7.29 -9.96 -25.03
C VAL A 353 6.43 -11.21 -24.84
N ALA A 354 5.80 -11.34 -23.67
CA ALA A 354 4.92 -12.45 -23.32
C ALA A 354 3.47 -11.97 -23.19
N SER A 355 2.62 -12.39 -24.12
CA SER A 355 1.26 -11.85 -24.28
C SER A 355 0.21 -12.96 -24.47
N ASP A 356 -0.95 -12.85 -23.81
CA ASP A 356 -2.07 -13.79 -23.98
C ASP A 356 -2.95 -13.48 -25.20
N PHE A 357 -2.68 -12.36 -25.86
CA PHE A 357 -3.33 -11.93 -27.10
C PHE A 357 -2.30 -11.65 -28.20
N ASP A 358 -2.78 -11.62 -29.44
CA ASP A 358 -1.96 -11.33 -30.61
C ASP A 358 -1.48 -9.87 -30.59
N LEU A 359 -0.18 -9.67 -30.77
CA LEU A 359 0.43 -8.36 -30.92
C LEU A 359 0.74 -8.09 -32.40
N HIS A 360 0.33 -6.92 -32.87
CA HIS A 360 0.62 -6.45 -34.22
C HIS A 360 1.56 -5.25 -34.14
N SER A 361 2.86 -5.52 -34.16
CA SER A 361 3.91 -4.49 -34.12
C SER A 361 5.05 -4.83 -35.06
N GLU A 362 5.52 -3.82 -35.79
CA GLU A 362 6.72 -3.94 -36.61
C GLU A 362 7.94 -4.17 -35.69
N GLY A 363 8.71 -5.23 -35.95
CA GLY A 363 9.87 -5.61 -35.14
C GLY A 363 9.59 -6.62 -34.03
N LEU A 364 8.33 -6.98 -33.74
CA LEU A 364 8.00 -8.11 -32.87
C LEU A 364 7.67 -9.36 -33.70
N VAL A 365 8.49 -10.40 -33.57
CA VAL A 365 8.33 -11.66 -34.33
C VAL A 365 7.89 -12.76 -33.37
N LEU A 366 6.76 -13.41 -33.66
CA LEU A 366 6.29 -14.55 -32.87
C LEU A 366 7.32 -15.69 -32.95
N ARG A 367 7.86 -16.08 -31.80
CA ARG A 367 8.84 -17.16 -31.67
C ARG A 367 8.16 -18.48 -31.32
N LYS A 368 7.25 -18.45 -30.34
CA LYS A 368 6.64 -19.67 -29.77
C LYS A 368 5.29 -19.36 -29.13
N LEU A 369 4.43 -20.38 -29.07
CA LEU A 369 3.22 -20.40 -28.27
C LEU A 369 3.41 -21.40 -27.11
N VAL A 370 3.18 -20.96 -25.87
CA VAL A 370 3.38 -21.78 -24.66
C VAL A 370 2.17 -21.59 -23.75
N GLY A 371 1.41 -22.64 -23.49
CA GLY A 371 0.25 -22.58 -22.59
C GLY A 371 -0.84 -21.58 -23.01
N GLY A 372 -0.89 -21.16 -24.28
CA GLY A 372 -1.79 -20.10 -24.77
C GLY A 372 -1.15 -18.70 -24.82
N THR A 373 -0.01 -18.51 -24.15
CA THR A 373 0.78 -17.28 -24.20
C THR A 373 1.70 -17.27 -25.42
N ARG A 374 1.67 -16.16 -26.16
CA ARG A 374 2.51 -15.88 -27.32
C ARG A 374 3.80 -15.21 -26.87
N LEU A 375 4.93 -15.79 -27.25
CA LEU A 375 6.26 -15.28 -26.96
C LEU A 375 6.82 -14.65 -28.23
N TYR A 376 6.98 -13.33 -28.21
CA TYR A 376 7.57 -12.57 -29.31
C TYR A 376 9.03 -12.25 -28.99
N GLU A 377 9.89 -12.26 -30.01
CA GLU A 377 11.25 -11.71 -29.94
C GLU A 377 11.28 -10.33 -30.61
N ASN A 378 11.88 -9.37 -29.91
CA ASN A 378 12.07 -8.01 -30.36
C ASN A 378 13.33 -7.91 -31.23
N GLN A 379 13.15 -7.68 -32.52
CA GLN A 379 14.24 -7.52 -33.50
C GLN A 379 14.96 -6.17 -33.40
N GLN A 380 14.40 -5.23 -32.63
CA GLN A 380 14.96 -3.89 -32.39
C GLN A 380 15.52 -3.74 -30.97
N VAL A 381 15.86 -4.86 -30.31
CA VAL A 381 16.44 -4.85 -28.97
C VAL A 381 17.79 -4.12 -28.93
N MET A 382 17.98 -3.24 -27.94
CA MET A 382 19.27 -2.63 -27.65
C MET A 382 20.00 -3.40 -26.54
N PRO A 383 21.34 -3.40 -26.52
CA PRO A 383 22.11 -3.91 -25.38
C PRO A 383 21.81 -3.11 -24.11
N ARG A 384 22.14 -3.69 -22.95
CA ARG A 384 22.07 -3.00 -21.65
C ARG A 384 22.90 -1.74 -21.56
N LEU A 385 24.00 -1.71 -22.31
CA LEU A 385 25.01 -0.70 -22.26
C LEU A 385 25.58 -0.55 -23.67
N TRP A 386 25.70 0.69 -24.12
CA TRP A 386 26.33 0.98 -25.41
C TRP A 386 27.03 2.33 -25.37
N ILE A 387 27.91 2.54 -26.34
CA ILE A 387 28.43 3.86 -26.67
C ILE A 387 27.96 4.26 -28.06
N GLN A 388 27.66 5.54 -28.27
CA GLN A 388 27.26 6.10 -29.56
C GLN A 388 27.93 7.47 -29.80
N PRO A 389 28.03 7.95 -31.04
CA PRO A 389 28.47 9.32 -31.31
C PRO A 389 27.59 10.38 -30.63
N LEU A 390 28.17 11.52 -30.25
CA LEU A 390 27.45 12.58 -29.50
C LEU A 390 26.34 13.27 -30.31
N GLU A 391 26.45 13.29 -31.63
CA GLU A 391 25.53 14.01 -32.53
C GLU A 391 24.45 13.12 -33.15
N THR A 392 24.39 11.82 -32.79
CA THR A 392 23.39 10.89 -33.32
C THR A 392 22.18 10.77 -32.39
N ALA A 393 21.03 10.36 -32.93
CA ALA A 393 19.88 10.04 -32.10
C ALA A 393 20.18 8.85 -31.17
N THR A 394 19.45 8.73 -30.06
CA THR A 394 19.66 7.62 -29.12
C THR A 394 19.41 6.28 -29.80
N GLY A 395 20.42 5.42 -29.78
CA GLY A 395 20.39 4.10 -30.41
C GLY A 395 20.89 4.04 -31.86
N ASP A 396 21.34 5.15 -32.44
CA ASP A 396 21.94 5.18 -33.78
C ASP A 396 23.47 5.04 -33.73
N ASN A 397 24.03 4.25 -34.67
CA ASN A 397 25.47 4.03 -34.83
C ASN A 397 26.19 3.63 -33.53
N PHE A 398 25.56 2.75 -32.74
CA PHE A 398 26.08 2.35 -31.44
C PHE A 398 27.04 1.16 -31.50
N GLN A 399 27.84 1.01 -30.44
CA GLN A 399 28.61 -0.20 -30.16
C GLN A 399 28.19 -0.77 -28.79
N PRO A 400 27.78 -2.05 -28.72
CA PRO A 400 27.41 -2.69 -27.47
C PRO A 400 28.63 -2.83 -26.56
N LEU A 401 28.41 -2.69 -25.25
CA LEU A 401 29.41 -2.85 -24.22
C LEU A 401 28.90 -3.80 -23.13
N ASN A 402 29.83 -4.36 -22.36
CA ASN A 402 29.51 -5.13 -21.16
C ASN A 402 29.99 -4.36 -19.93
N ALA A 403 29.25 -4.48 -18.83
CA ALA A 403 29.69 -3.93 -17.56
C ALA A 403 30.80 -4.82 -16.96
N VAL A 404 31.77 -4.18 -16.32
CA VAL A 404 32.79 -4.82 -15.47
C VAL A 404 32.14 -5.31 -14.17
N GLN A 405 31.25 -4.50 -13.60
CA GLN A 405 30.48 -4.83 -12.40
C GLN A 405 29.06 -4.28 -12.53
N TRP A 406 28.07 -5.07 -12.11
CA TRP A 406 26.68 -4.65 -12.04
C TRP A 406 26.05 -5.01 -10.71
N SER A 407 25.66 -4.00 -9.94
CA SER A 407 24.96 -4.15 -8.66
C SER A 407 23.94 -3.01 -8.48
N PRO A 408 22.94 -3.16 -7.57
CA PRO A 408 21.91 -2.14 -7.39
C PRO A 408 22.45 -0.73 -7.10
N GLU A 409 23.58 -0.61 -6.40
CA GLU A 409 24.16 0.67 -5.99
C GLU A 409 25.40 1.09 -6.80
N ARG A 410 25.94 0.21 -7.66
CA ARG A 410 27.17 0.47 -8.40
C ARG A 410 27.19 -0.26 -9.73
N ILE A 411 27.46 0.48 -10.81
CA ILE A 411 27.68 -0.06 -12.15
C ILE A 411 29.02 0.47 -12.64
N GLU A 412 29.91 -0.43 -13.01
CA GLU A 412 31.27 -0.13 -13.48
C GLU A 412 31.45 -0.63 -14.91
N VAL A 413 32.05 0.22 -15.74
CA VAL A 413 32.13 0.04 -17.18
C VAL A 413 33.48 0.52 -17.68
N ASP A 414 34.14 -0.29 -18.50
CA ASP A 414 35.26 0.16 -19.32
C ASP A 414 34.74 0.50 -20.72
N ALA A 415 35.00 1.72 -21.18
CA ALA A 415 34.49 2.22 -22.46
C ALA A 415 35.55 3.05 -23.18
N ALA A 416 35.58 2.94 -24.52
CA ALA A 416 36.46 3.76 -25.36
C ALA A 416 35.65 4.86 -26.04
N GLY A 417 35.97 6.12 -25.76
CA GLY A 417 35.40 7.28 -26.44
C GLY A 417 36.23 7.76 -27.65
N PRO A 418 35.82 8.85 -28.32
CA PRO A 418 34.80 9.80 -27.87
C PRO A 418 33.37 9.32 -28.15
N GLY A 419 32.42 9.66 -27.27
CA GLY A 419 31.02 9.31 -27.46
C GLY A 419 30.14 9.51 -26.23
N LEU A 420 28.85 9.26 -26.40
CA LEU A 420 27.88 9.17 -25.31
C LEU A 420 27.77 7.72 -24.86
N LEU A 421 28.20 7.42 -23.63
CA LEU A 421 27.93 6.14 -22.99
C LEU A 421 26.51 6.15 -22.43
N VAL A 422 25.69 5.18 -22.82
CA VAL A 422 24.28 5.06 -22.42
C VAL A 422 24.03 3.73 -21.71
N LEU A 423 23.29 3.79 -20.61
CA LEU A 423 22.83 2.64 -19.84
C LEU A 423 21.31 2.52 -20.04
N SER A 424 20.82 1.31 -20.32
CA SER A 424 19.40 0.95 -20.36
C SER A 424 18.79 0.92 -18.95
N GLU A 425 18.89 2.05 -18.26
CA GLU A 425 18.57 2.23 -16.86
C GLU A 425 17.95 3.60 -16.64
N VAL A 426 16.82 3.64 -15.94
CA VAL A 426 16.06 4.87 -15.69
C VAL A 426 16.87 5.85 -14.83
N MET A 427 16.86 7.12 -15.20
CA MET A 427 17.49 8.18 -14.43
C MET A 427 16.65 8.52 -13.18
N TYR A 428 17.28 8.43 -12.00
CA TYR A 428 16.70 8.80 -10.71
C TYR A 428 17.69 9.65 -9.89
N PRO A 429 17.23 10.70 -9.16
CA PRO A 429 18.10 11.49 -8.29
C PRO A 429 18.81 10.63 -7.23
N GLY A 430 20.08 10.96 -6.97
CA GLY A 430 20.94 10.19 -6.07
C GLY A 430 22.01 9.38 -6.81
N TRP A 431 21.81 9.05 -8.09
CA TRP A 431 22.88 8.52 -8.94
C TRP A 431 23.95 9.59 -9.21
N ARG A 432 25.21 9.17 -9.18
CA ARG A 432 26.40 9.97 -9.52
C ARG A 432 27.28 9.15 -10.46
N VAL A 433 28.12 9.85 -11.23
CA VAL A 433 29.07 9.20 -12.15
C VAL A 433 30.47 9.77 -11.96
N GLN A 434 31.47 8.90 -12.09
CA GLN A 434 32.88 9.25 -12.19
C GLN A 434 33.43 8.70 -13.52
N VAL A 435 34.29 9.49 -14.17
CA VAL A 435 35.09 9.08 -15.33
C VAL A 435 36.55 9.21 -14.90
N ASP A 436 37.27 8.09 -14.90
CA ASP A 436 38.66 7.98 -14.43
C ASP A 436 38.87 8.54 -13.02
N GLY A 437 37.92 8.23 -12.12
CA GLY A 437 37.91 8.69 -10.72
C GLY A 437 37.46 10.14 -10.52
N SER A 438 37.33 10.93 -11.58
CA SER A 438 36.89 12.33 -11.51
C SER A 438 35.36 12.45 -11.65
N PRO A 439 34.66 13.26 -10.84
CA PRO A 439 33.21 13.44 -10.97
C PRO A 439 32.82 13.98 -12.36
N ALA A 440 31.78 13.40 -12.95
CA ALA A 440 31.20 13.85 -14.22
C ALA A 440 29.67 14.05 -14.09
N THR A 441 29.06 14.66 -15.10
CA THR A 441 27.63 14.96 -15.12
C THR A 441 26.86 13.83 -15.80
N ILE A 442 25.84 13.30 -15.11
CA ILE A 442 24.89 12.36 -15.74
C ILE A 442 23.93 13.16 -16.64
N LEU A 443 23.80 12.69 -17.87
CA LEU A 443 22.84 13.18 -18.87
C LEU A 443 21.70 12.18 -19.05
N LYS A 444 20.62 12.61 -19.69
CA LYS A 444 19.47 11.75 -20.04
C LYS A 444 19.46 11.47 -21.53
N ALA A 445 19.76 10.24 -21.93
CA ALA A 445 19.52 9.77 -23.29
C ALA A 445 18.04 9.41 -23.46
N ALA A 446 17.45 9.68 -24.62
CA ALA A 446 16.02 9.48 -24.88
C ALA A 446 15.07 10.09 -23.82
N GLY A 447 15.52 11.11 -23.08
CA GLY A 447 14.77 11.73 -21.98
C GLY A 447 14.57 10.86 -20.72
N LEU A 448 15.02 9.60 -20.72
CA LEU A 448 14.78 8.62 -19.65
C LEU A 448 16.06 7.97 -19.11
N LEU A 449 16.96 7.57 -20.01
CA LEU A 449 18.07 6.67 -19.73
C LEU A 449 19.30 7.41 -19.20
N ARG A 450 20.01 6.79 -18.25
CA ARG A 450 21.27 7.33 -17.71
C ARG A 450 22.36 7.32 -18.78
N SER A 451 23.10 8.42 -18.91
CA SER A 451 24.21 8.53 -19.86
C SER A 451 25.30 9.48 -19.38
N VAL A 452 26.49 9.42 -19.98
CA VAL A 452 27.62 10.32 -19.70
C VAL A 452 28.47 10.52 -20.96
N ASN A 453 28.97 11.73 -21.19
CA ASN A 453 29.88 12.03 -22.30
C ASN A 453 31.29 11.54 -21.94
N LEU A 454 31.92 10.83 -22.88
CA LEU A 454 33.29 10.38 -22.79
C LEU A 454 34.15 11.12 -23.82
N PRO A 455 35.30 11.68 -23.41
CA PRO A 455 36.27 12.22 -24.35
C PRO A 455 36.96 11.09 -25.15
N ALA A 456 37.86 11.45 -26.05
CA ALA A 456 38.63 10.46 -26.78
C ALA A 456 39.60 9.72 -25.85
N GLY A 457 39.61 8.38 -25.93
CA GLY A 457 40.47 7.53 -25.09
C GLY A 457 39.71 6.39 -24.41
N SER A 458 40.43 5.56 -23.65
CA SER A 458 39.85 4.52 -22.81
C SER A 458 39.56 5.08 -21.42
N HIS A 459 38.37 4.79 -20.90
CA HIS A 459 37.88 5.33 -19.64
C HIS A 459 37.31 4.23 -18.75
N ASN A 460 37.58 4.32 -17.45
CA ASN A 460 36.85 3.60 -16.43
C ASN A 460 35.71 4.49 -15.90
N VAL A 461 34.48 4.05 -16.10
CA VAL A 461 33.27 4.79 -15.76
C VAL A 461 32.54 4.09 -14.65
N VAL A 462 32.28 4.82 -13.56
CA VAL A 462 31.62 4.29 -12.37
C VAL A 462 30.37 5.10 -12.07
N PHE A 463 29.20 4.47 -12.25
CA PHE A 463 27.95 4.96 -11.71
C PHE A 463 27.75 4.42 -10.30
N TYR A 464 27.37 5.28 -9.35
CA TYR A 464 27.09 4.86 -7.98
C TYR A 464 25.93 5.63 -7.38
N PHE A 465 25.15 4.98 -6.53
CA PHE A 465 23.96 5.55 -5.91
C PHE A 465 24.27 6.09 -4.50
N ARG A 466 24.10 7.39 -4.29
CA ARG A 466 24.24 8.07 -2.99
C ARG A 466 23.12 9.09 -2.77
N PRO A 467 21.95 8.65 -2.30
CA PRO A 467 20.78 9.52 -2.08
C PRO A 467 21.00 10.44 -0.88
N VAL A 468 21.16 11.74 -1.13
CA VAL A 468 21.39 12.74 -0.07
C VAL A 468 20.21 12.82 0.90
N SER A 469 18.99 12.71 0.38
CA SER A 469 17.74 12.74 1.16
C SER A 469 17.70 11.66 2.24
N LEU A 470 18.14 10.43 1.93
CA LEU A 470 18.21 9.32 2.88
C LEU A 470 19.18 9.60 4.03
N TYR A 471 20.38 10.11 3.73
CA TYR A 471 21.37 10.43 4.77
C TYR A 471 20.90 11.58 5.68
N VAL A 472 20.26 12.61 5.11
CA VAL A 472 19.65 13.70 5.89
C VAL A 472 18.54 13.16 6.78
N GLY A 473 17.62 12.37 6.22
CA GLY A 473 16.53 11.73 6.97
C GLY A 473 17.04 10.85 8.12
N ALA A 474 18.03 9.99 7.86
CA ALA A 474 18.66 9.15 8.87
C ALA A 474 19.30 9.97 10.00
N SER A 475 19.94 11.10 9.66
CA SER A 475 20.54 12.01 10.64
C SER A 475 19.47 12.65 11.54
N LEU A 476 18.32 13.04 10.98
CA LEU A 476 17.17 13.55 11.76
C LEU A 476 16.58 12.47 12.67
N SER A 477 16.42 11.25 12.18
CA SER A 477 15.94 10.12 12.99
C SER A 477 16.88 9.80 14.14
N LEU A 478 18.20 9.83 13.91
CA LEU A 478 19.19 9.65 14.96
C LEU A 478 19.12 10.76 16.01
N ALA A 479 18.98 12.02 15.60
CA ALA A 479 18.77 13.14 16.52
C ALA A 479 17.48 12.97 17.34
N GLY A 480 16.40 12.48 16.71
CA GLY A 480 15.16 12.11 17.38
C GLY A 480 15.37 11.02 18.45
N LEU A 481 16.10 9.96 18.13
CA LEU A 481 16.41 8.88 19.08
C LEU A 481 17.22 9.39 20.27
N VAL A 482 18.25 10.20 20.02
CA VAL A 482 19.04 10.83 21.09
C VAL A 482 18.15 11.68 21.98
N LEU A 483 17.26 12.50 21.40
CA LEU A 483 16.31 13.31 22.15
C LEU A 483 15.34 12.45 22.98
N ALA A 484 14.80 11.37 22.42
CA ALA A 484 13.96 10.42 23.15
C ALA A 484 14.68 9.83 24.36
N CYS A 485 15.92 9.37 24.19
CA CYS A 485 16.73 8.83 25.28
C CYS A 485 17.00 9.87 26.37
N LEU A 486 17.28 11.12 26.00
CA LEU A 486 17.50 12.21 26.96
C LEU A 486 16.22 12.55 27.74
N LEU A 487 15.07 12.59 27.06
CA LEU A 487 13.77 12.82 27.69
C LEU A 487 13.39 11.67 28.63
N TYR A 488 13.62 10.43 28.22
CA TYR A 488 13.38 9.25 29.05
C TYR A 488 14.25 9.25 30.30
N ARG A 489 15.56 9.50 30.17
CA ARG A 489 16.48 9.61 31.31
C ARG A 489 16.09 10.72 32.29
N ARG A 490 15.59 11.86 31.78
CA ARG A 490 15.09 12.94 32.62
C ARG A 490 13.83 12.54 33.36
N PHE A 491 12.93 11.80 32.71
CA PHE A 491 11.71 11.30 33.33
C PHE A 491 12.02 10.31 34.46
N THR A 492 12.91 9.33 34.23
CA THR A 492 13.28 8.33 35.25
C THR A 492 14.12 8.88 36.39
N ARG A 493 14.85 9.99 36.20
CA ARG A 493 15.55 10.68 37.32
C ARG A 493 14.62 11.52 38.19
N ASN A 494 13.46 11.90 37.66
CA ASN A 494 12.50 12.78 38.34
C ASN A 494 11.28 12.01 38.92
N ALA A 495 11.14 10.73 38.59
CA ALA A 495 10.19 9.79 39.16
C ALA A 495 10.86 9.00 40.27
#